data_AF-A0A9D9PQS5-F1
#
_entry.id   AF-A0A9D9PQS5-F1
#
_cell.length_a   1.000
_cell.length_b   1.000
_cell.length_c   1.000
_cell.angle_alpha   90.00
_cell.angle_beta   90.00
_cell.angle_gamma   90.00
#
_symmetry.space_group_name_H-M   'P 1'
#
loop_
_entity.id
_entity.type
_entity.pdbx_description
1 polymer ?
#
loop_
_entity_poly.entity_id
_entity_poly.type
_entity_poly.pdbx_seq_one_letter_code
_entity_poly.pdbx_strand_id
1 'polypeptide(L)'
;MVFHKGDKIEIEYDLTENIECLGGELTPELVIKNAVVIDSRGAFKTDIEIAKGRIIGLGRSAGRSCRHIDAEGLVLTAGGIYISEFHDMPDADELLFSGYSTLIIKNITQLSGSKQAASLLESPLNVGFIASAVQADKLRINHLLTDGAFSVDIYAPKTDPVSNSTDAFHIYALKRADDLRREPCQNSSAHHLQDLNTAKQYGLEDHIGSVSEGKLADLFMWEPEKFLRSPALIIKGGRLIFDSRISDRRDIIYTKLFDIDRRPAGLPCAFFTSKNAADGYIGTMVGQYRDVLVV
;
A
#
# COMPACT_ATOMS: atom_id res chain seq x y z
N MET A 1 -20.13 -29.65 1.49
CA MET A 1 -21.38 -29.02 1.94
C MET A 1 -21.69 -27.90 0.94
N VAL A 2 -22.85 -27.91 0.28
CA VAL A 2 -23.19 -26.93 -0.78
C VAL A 2 -24.26 -26.00 -0.22
N PHE A 3 -24.06 -24.68 -0.35
CA PHE A 3 -24.97 -23.64 0.14
C PHE A 3 -25.79 -23.05 -1.01
N HIS A 4 -27.04 -22.66 -0.75
CA HIS A 4 -27.98 -22.11 -1.74
C HIS A 4 -28.35 -20.65 -1.45
N LYS A 5 -28.85 -19.96 -2.49
CA LYS A 5 -29.17 -18.53 -2.46
C LYS A 5 -30.39 -18.27 -1.55
N GLY A 6 -30.14 -17.69 -0.37
CA GLY A 6 -31.15 -17.44 0.67
C GLY A 6 -30.69 -17.91 2.06
N ASP A 7 -29.61 -18.68 2.12
CA ASP A 7 -29.00 -19.12 3.38
C ASP A 7 -28.45 -17.90 4.13
N LYS A 8 -29.10 -17.53 5.23
CA LYS A 8 -28.50 -16.63 6.22
C LYS A 8 -27.43 -17.42 6.95
N ILE A 9 -26.19 -17.21 6.54
CA ILE A 9 -25.02 -17.65 7.30
C ILE A 9 -24.84 -16.63 8.42
N GLU A 10 -25.44 -16.89 9.58
CA GLU A 10 -25.04 -16.22 10.81
C GLU A 10 -23.70 -16.84 11.24
N ILE A 11 -22.62 -16.17 10.84
CA ILE A 11 -21.28 -16.45 11.35
C ILE A 11 -21.25 -15.89 12.76
N GLU A 12 -21.46 -16.78 13.73
CA GLU A 12 -21.18 -16.48 15.13
C GLU A 12 -19.65 -16.41 15.26
N TYR A 13 -19.11 -15.19 15.18
CA TYR A 13 -17.79 -14.95 15.75
C TYR A 13 -17.92 -15.23 17.24
N ASP A 14 -17.08 -16.10 17.78
CA ASP A 14 -16.87 -16.15 19.22
C ASP A 14 -16.23 -14.80 19.64
N LEU A 15 -17.09 -13.81 19.84
CA LEU A 15 -16.79 -12.53 20.48
C LEU A 15 -16.95 -12.66 22.01
N THR A 16 -17.06 -13.88 22.54
CA THR A 16 -17.25 -14.08 23.98
C THR A 16 -15.94 -14.22 24.74
N GLU A 17 -15.14 -13.15 24.69
CA GLU A 17 -14.50 -12.64 25.90
C GLU A 17 -14.63 -11.13 25.90
N ASN A 18 -15.69 -10.63 26.56
CA ASN A 18 -15.77 -9.25 27.01
C ASN A 18 -14.58 -8.99 27.95
N ILE A 19 -13.49 -8.48 27.42
CA ILE A 19 -12.38 -7.96 28.22
C ILE A 19 -12.13 -6.55 27.71
N GLU A 20 -12.48 -5.57 28.53
CA GLU A 20 -12.22 -4.16 28.26
C GLU A 20 -10.74 -3.95 27.91
N CYS A 21 -10.49 -3.34 26.76
CA CYS A 21 -9.18 -2.83 26.39
C CYS A 21 -8.77 -1.78 27.44
N LEU A 22 -7.88 -2.14 28.35
CA LEU A 22 -7.22 -1.16 29.22
C LEU A 22 -6.33 -0.27 28.33
N GLY A 23 -6.84 0.92 28.01
CA GLY A 23 -6.21 1.89 27.13
C GLY A 23 -4.82 2.30 27.60
N GLY A 24 -3.80 1.80 26.92
CA GLY A 24 -2.44 2.33 26.88
C GLY A 24 -2.02 2.55 25.43
N GLU A 25 -1.07 3.45 25.18
CA GLU A 25 -0.68 3.92 23.84
C GLU A 25 -0.13 2.84 22.87
N LEU A 26 0.13 1.61 23.35
CA LEU A 26 0.86 0.55 22.63
C LEU A 26 0.18 -0.83 22.69
N THR A 27 -1.14 -0.91 22.90
CA THR A 27 -1.84 -2.21 22.87
C THR A 27 -2.10 -2.65 21.42
N PRO A 28 -1.73 -3.88 21.02
CA PRO A 28 -2.02 -4.39 19.68
C PRO A 28 -3.53 -4.54 19.45
N GLU A 29 -4.01 -4.12 18.28
CA GLU A 29 -5.40 -4.28 17.83
C GLU A 29 -5.61 -5.60 17.07
N LEU A 30 -4.55 -6.08 16.43
CA LEU A 30 -4.48 -7.33 15.68
C LEU A 30 -3.09 -7.95 15.86
N VAL A 31 -3.04 -9.26 16.07
CA VAL A 31 -1.80 -10.03 16.08
C VAL A 31 -1.89 -11.17 15.07
N ILE A 32 -0.94 -11.21 14.13
CA ILE A 32 -0.75 -12.33 13.22
C ILE A 32 0.26 -13.27 13.86
N LYS A 33 -0.16 -14.50 14.19
CA LYS A 33 0.69 -15.50 14.83
C LYS A 33 1.32 -16.43 13.80
N ASN A 34 2.50 -16.97 14.12
CA ASN A 34 3.18 -18.01 13.36
C ASN A 34 3.54 -17.66 11.90
N ALA A 35 3.60 -16.39 11.54
CA ALA A 35 3.84 -15.98 10.16
C ALA A 35 5.25 -16.37 9.70
N VAL A 36 5.36 -17.01 8.53
CA VAL A 36 6.62 -17.19 7.81
C VAL A 36 6.79 -16.02 6.85
N VAL A 37 7.52 -15.00 7.27
CA VAL A 37 7.74 -13.78 6.50
C VAL A 37 8.85 -14.02 5.48
N ILE A 38 8.63 -13.63 4.23
CA ILE A 38 9.64 -13.54 3.18
C ILE A 38 9.71 -12.11 2.69
N ASP A 39 10.89 -11.50 2.80
CA ASP A 39 11.18 -10.20 2.21
C ASP A 39 12.63 -10.09 1.71
N SER A 40 13.05 -8.89 1.31
CA SER A 40 14.41 -8.61 0.82
C SER A 40 15.54 -8.99 1.79
N ARG A 41 15.27 -9.18 3.09
CA ARG A 41 16.25 -9.60 4.11
C ARG A 41 16.36 -11.12 4.22
N GLY A 42 15.39 -11.86 3.69
CA GLY A 42 15.32 -13.32 3.74
C GLY A 42 14.00 -13.83 4.30
N ALA A 43 14.00 -15.10 4.73
CA ALA A 43 12.85 -15.77 5.30
C ALA A 43 13.01 -15.97 6.81
N PHE A 44 11.99 -15.62 7.61
CA PHE A 44 12.01 -15.80 9.07
C PHE A 44 10.60 -16.00 9.63
N LYS A 45 10.49 -16.72 10.74
CA LYS A 45 9.22 -16.94 11.45
C LYS A 45 9.06 -15.91 12.58
N THR A 46 7.91 -15.26 12.66
CA THR A 46 7.61 -14.27 13.72
C THR A 46 6.11 -14.14 13.95
N ASP A 47 5.70 -13.66 15.12
CA ASP A 47 4.40 -13.03 15.28
C ASP A 47 4.54 -11.55 14.88
N ILE A 48 3.45 -10.94 14.44
CA ILE A 48 3.39 -9.55 13.99
C ILE A 48 2.28 -8.85 14.78
N GLU A 49 2.64 -7.80 15.50
CA GLU A 49 1.70 -6.96 16.25
C GLU A 49 1.35 -5.71 15.45
N ILE A 50 0.06 -5.41 15.34
CA ILE A 50 -0.47 -4.32 14.53
C ILE A 50 -1.37 -3.43 15.38
N ALA A 51 -1.19 -2.12 15.28
CA ALA A 51 -2.09 -1.12 15.86
C ALA A 51 -2.12 0.14 14.99
N LYS A 52 -3.29 0.79 14.90
CA LYS A 52 -3.47 2.04 14.11
C LYS A 52 -2.95 1.90 12.68
N GLY A 53 -3.21 0.74 12.07
CA GLY A 53 -2.80 0.41 10.70
C GLY A 53 -1.30 0.23 10.46
N ARG A 54 -0.47 0.20 11.51
CA ARG A 54 0.99 0.02 11.43
C ARG A 54 1.46 -1.21 12.19
N ILE A 55 2.60 -1.73 11.76
CA ILE A 55 3.33 -2.79 12.47
C ILE A 55 4.00 -2.13 13.68
N ILE A 56 3.65 -2.55 14.89
CA ILE A 56 4.22 -2.00 16.15
C ILE A 56 5.27 -2.92 16.77
N GLY A 57 5.28 -4.19 16.38
CA GLY A 57 6.21 -5.17 16.95
C GLY A 57 6.39 -6.40 16.05
N LEU A 58 7.62 -6.87 15.97
CA LEU A 58 7.96 -8.19 15.43
C LEU A 58 8.62 -9.03 16.53
N GLY A 59 8.14 -10.26 16.73
CA GLY A 59 8.76 -11.21 17.62
C GLY A 59 7.76 -12.21 18.16
N ARG A 60 7.95 -12.65 19.40
CA ARG A 60 6.96 -13.47 20.10
C ARG A 60 5.96 -12.56 20.79
N SER A 61 4.69 -12.62 20.39
CA SER A 61 3.64 -11.80 21.00
C SER A 61 3.15 -12.42 22.31
N ALA A 62 2.98 -11.58 23.33
CA ALA A 62 2.29 -11.97 24.58
C ALA A 62 0.75 -11.88 24.45
N GLY A 63 0.27 -11.21 23.40
CA GLY A 63 -1.11 -11.12 22.90
C GLY A 63 -2.23 -11.46 23.87
N ARG A 64 -2.42 -10.65 24.92
CA ARG A 64 -3.61 -10.72 25.79
C ARG A 64 -4.63 -9.70 25.29
N SER A 65 -5.85 -10.15 25.02
CA SER A 65 -7.03 -9.32 24.73
C SER A 65 -7.04 -8.57 23.38
N CYS A 66 -6.45 -9.13 22.33
CA CYS A 66 -6.46 -8.58 20.97
C CYS A 66 -6.97 -9.60 19.94
N ARG A 67 -7.43 -9.14 18.77
CA ARG A 67 -7.82 -10.06 17.68
C ARG A 67 -6.62 -10.85 17.17
N HIS A 68 -6.84 -12.10 16.79
CA HIS A 68 -5.78 -12.99 16.31
C HIS A 68 -6.08 -13.56 14.93
N ILE A 69 -5.05 -13.62 14.08
CA ILE A 69 -5.04 -14.40 12.84
C ILE A 69 -3.89 -15.40 12.96
N ASP A 70 -4.18 -16.68 12.77
CA ASP A 70 -3.14 -17.70 12.66
C ASP A 70 -2.68 -17.83 11.20
N ALA A 71 -1.39 -17.57 10.98
CA ALA A 71 -0.74 -17.68 9.67
C ALA A 71 0.09 -18.96 9.54
N GLU A 72 -0.09 -19.94 10.43
CA GLU A 72 0.57 -21.23 10.31
C GLU A 72 0.30 -21.89 8.94
N GLY A 73 1.37 -22.38 8.31
CA GLY A 73 1.31 -22.97 6.97
C GLY A 73 1.20 -21.96 5.83
N LEU A 74 1.08 -20.66 6.11
CA LEU A 74 1.08 -19.59 5.12
C LEU A 74 2.43 -18.89 5.05
N VAL A 75 2.73 -18.36 3.87
CA VAL A 75 3.86 -17.45 3.64
C VAL A 75 3.33 -16.03 3.67
N LEU A 76 4.02 -15.11 4.33
CA LEU A 76 3.65 -13.71 4.43
C LEU A 76 4.65 -12.82 3.68
N THR A 77 4.16 -11.85 2.92
CA THR A 77 4.98 -10.80 2.29
C THR A 77 4.43 -9.42 2.60
N ALA A 78 5.27 -8.40 2.47
CA ALA A 78 4.79 -7.03 2.36
C ALA A 78 3.99 -6.87 1.05
N GLY A 79 3.13 -5.86 1.00
CA GLY A 79 2.45 -5.48 -0.23
C GLY A 79 3.38 -4.82 -1.23
N GLY A 80 3.28 -5.24 -2.49
CA GLY A 80 4.10 -4.74 -3.59
C GLY A 80 3.85 -3.28 -3.95
N ILE A 81 4.85 -2.67 -4.58
CA ILE A 81 4.77 -1.33 -5.18
C ILE A 81 4.70 -1.46 -6.70
N TYR A 82 3.56 -1.09 -7.28
CA TYR A 82 3.37 -1.05 -8.72
C TYR A 82 3.56 0.36 -9.26
N ILE A 83 4.26 0.51 -10.37
CA ILE A 83 4.50 1.80 -11.03
C ILE A 83 3.90 1.73 -12.43
N SER A 84 3.02 2.67 -12.74
CA SER A 84 2.31 2.74 -14.01
C SER A 84 2.35 4.16 -14.57
N GLU A 85 2.22 4.25 -15.89
CA GLU A 85 2.03 5.51 -16.59
C GLU A 85 0.56 5.93 -16.56
N PHE A 86 0.29 7.25 -16.45
CA PHE A 86 -1.08 7.77 -16.36
C PHE A 86 -2.01 7.30 -17.50
N HIS A 87 -1.48 7.01 -18.69
CA HIS A 87 -2.27 6.57 -19.83
C HIS A 87 -2.53 5.06 -19.87
N ASP A 88 -1.86 4.28 -19.02
CA ASP A 88 -1.91 2.81 -18.98
C ASP A 88 -2.15 2.33 -17.55
N MET A 89 -3.21 2.86 -16.93
CA MET A 89 -3.56 2.54 -15.55
C MET A 89 -4.18 1.13 -15.49
N PRO A 90 -3.65 0.24 -14.63
CA PRO A 90 -4.25 -1.07 -14.40
C PRO A 90 -5.51 -0.98 -13.53
N ASP A 91 -6.31 -2.04 -13.55
CA ASP A 91 -7.42 -2.19 -12.62
C ASP A 91 -6.89 -2.36 -11.18
N ALA A 92 -7.47 -1.59 -10.24
CA ALA A 92 -6.98 -1.55 -8.86
C ALA A 92 -7.22 -2.87 -8.12
N ASP A 93 -8.33 -3.56 -8.41
CA ASP A 93 -8.64 -4.84 -7.78
C ASP A 93 -7.71 -5.92 -8.33
N GLU A 94 -7.42 -5.91 -9.64
CA GLU A 94 -6.43 -6.80 -10.25
C GLU A 94 -5.04 -6.66 -9.63
N LEU A 95 -4.58 -5.42 -9.42
CA LEU A 95 -3.32 -5.14 -8.71
C LEU A 95 -3.35 -5.67 -7.28
N LEU A 96 -4.45 -5.42 -6.56
CA LEU A 96 -4.58 -5.89 -5.19
C LEU A 96 -4.49 -7.41 -5.11
N PHE A 97 -5.23 -8.14 -5.95
CA PHE A 97 -5.23 -9.61 -5.97
C PHE A 97 -3.97 -10.23 -6.56
N SER A 98 -3.10 -9.44 -7.20
CA SER A 98 -1.77 -9.89 -7.61
C SER A 98 -0.69 -9.62 -6.55
N GLY A 99 -1.02 -8.99 -5.42
CA GLY A 99 -0.10 -8.77 -4.30
C GLY A 99 0.47 -7.36 -4.22
N TYR A 100 -0.06 -6.40 -4.97
CA TYR A 100 0.33 -4.99 -4.87
C TYR A 100 -0.59 -4.25 -3.91
N SER A 101 0.00 -3.53 -2.95
CA SER A 101 -0.75 -2.66 -2.03
C SER A 101 -0.71 -1.20 -2.43
N THR A 102 0.26 -0.84 -3.27
CA THR A 102 0.63 0.53 -3.58
C THR A 102 0.75 0.73 -5.08
N LEU A 103 0.15 1.81 -5.57
CA LEU A 103 0.20 2.24 -6.97
C LEU A 103 0.82 3.63 -7.06
N ILE A 104 1.90 3.74 -7.83
CA ILE A 104 2.55 5.01 -8.17
C ILE A 104 2.23 5.31 -9.62
N ILE A 105 1.56 6.43 -9.87
CA ILE A 105 1.21 6.88 -11.23
C ILE A 105 2.19 7.96 -11.68
N LYS A 106 2.85 7.72 -12.81
CA LYS A 106 3.78 8.66 -13.45
C LYS A 106 3.10 9.48 -14.53
N ASN A 107 3.76 10.58 -14.89
CA ASN A 107 3.37 11.45 -16.00
C ASN A 107 1.98 12.09 -15.86
N ILE A 108 1.56 12.36 -14.62
CA ILE A 108 0.37 13.18 -14.41
C ILE A 108 0.71 14.65 -14.65
N THR A 109 -0.15 15.36 -15.39
CA THR A 109 0.02 16.80 -15.62
C THR A 109 -0.93 17.65 -14.78
N GLN A 110 -2.01 17.04 -14.30
CA GLN A 110 -3.00 17.64 -13.43
C GLN A 110 -3.76 16.53 -12.68
N LEU A 111 -3.78 16.61 -11.35
CA LEU A 111 -4.54 15.72 -10.48
C LEU A 111 -5.95 16.29 -10.25
N SER A 112 -6.04 17.57 -9.88
CA SER A 112 -7.33 18.20 -9.59
C SER A 112 -8.24 18.19 -10.81
N GLY A 113 -9.43 17.60 -10.65
CA GLY A 113 -10.42 17.44 -11.73
C GLY A 113 -10.21 16.22 -12.63
N SER A 114 -9.15 15.43 -12.41
CA SER A 114 -8.96 14.15 -13.11
C SER A 114 -9.91 13.10 -12.55
N LYS A 115 -10.89 12.66 -13.35
CA LYS A 115 -11.82 11.58 -12.98
C LYS A 115 -11.10 10.26 -12.72
N GLN A 116 -10.06 9.97 -13.52
CA GLN A 116 -9.26 8.74 -13.41
C GLN A 116 -8.51 8.73 -12.07
N ALA A 117 -7.87 9.84 -11.72
CA ALA A 117 -7.15 9.92 -10.46
C ALA A 117 -8.09 9.90 -9.24
N ALA A 118 -9.26 10.53 -9.34
CA ALA A 118 -10.30 10.44 -8.32
C ALA A 118 -10.74 8.99 -8.08
N SER A 119 -10.95 8.21 -9.15
CA SER A 119 -11.30 6.79 -9.05
C SER A 119 -10.23 5.95 -8.35
N LEU A 120 -8.94 6.24 -8.56
CA LEU A 120 -7.85 5.58 -7.84
C LEU A 120 -7.82 5.95 -6.36
N LEU A 121 -8.12 7.21 -6.03
CA LEU A 121 -8.25 7.68 -4.65
C LEU A 121 -9.47 7.11 -3.90
N GLU A 122 -10.36 6.42 -4.59
CA GLU A 122 -11.44 5.62 -4.00
C GLU A 122 -11.06 4.13 -3.82
N SER A 123 -9.94 3.69 -4.42
CA SER A 123 -9.49 2.30 -4.37
C SER A 123 -8.85 1.94 -3.01
N PRO A 124 -8.80 0.65 -2.63
CA PRO A 124 -8.13 0.21 -1.40
C PRO A 124 -6.60 0.31 -1.45
N LEU A 125 -6.01 0.71 -2.58
CA LEU A 125 -4.56 0.85 -2.74
C LEU A 125 -4.05 2.13 -2.08
N ASN A 126 -2.80 2.09 -1.62
CA ASN A 126 -2.05 3.32 -1.40
C ASN A 126 -1.75 3.94 -2.77
N VAL A 127 -1.89 5.25 -2.89
CA VAL A 127 -1.70 5.94 -4.17
C VAL A 127 -0.69 7.06 -4.01
N GLY A 128 0.21 7.19 -4.98
CA GLY A 128 1.11 8.34 -5.12
C GLY A 128 1.18 8.79 -6.57
N PHE A 129 1.37 10.09 -6.79
CA PHE A 129 1.50 10.66 -8.13
C PHE A 129 2.88 11.30 -8.33
N ILE A 130 3.49 11.00 -9.47
CA ILE A 130 4.67 11.66 -10.00
C ILE A 130 4.22 12.49 -11.20
N ALA A 131 4.34 13.81 -11.08
CA ALA A 131 3.98 14.70 -12.15
C ALA A 131 5.09 14.82 -13.20
N SER A 132 4.76 15.32 -14.39
CA SER A 132 5.74 15.60 -15.44
C SER A 132 5.80 17.07 -15.84
N ALA A 133 7.02 17.56 -16.08
CA ALA A 133 7.28 18.90 -16.56
C ALA A 133 8.34 18.90 -17.68
N VAL A 134 8.14 19.71 -18.72
CA VAL A 134 9.05 19.83 -19.89
C VAL A 134 10.22 20.80 -19.60
N GLN A 135 10.18 21.52 -18.48
CA GLN A 135 11.23 22.42 -18.05
C GLN A 135 11.18 22.62 -16.54
N ALA A 136 12.32 22.96 -15.94
CA ALA A 136 12.46 23.34 -14.53
C ALA A 136 11.85 24.73 -14.23
N ASP A 137 10.59 24.95 -14.58
CA ASP A 137 9.85 26.14 -14.16
C ASP A 137 9.34 25.97 -12.73
N LYS A 138 9.91 26.77 -11.82
CA LYS A 138 9.59 26.74 -10.38
C LYS A 138 8.11 26.96 -10.10
N LEU A 139 7.43 27.83 -10.86
CA LEU A 139 6.00 28.10 -10.63
C LEU A 139 5.17 26.87 -10.98
N ARG A 140 5.48 26.26 -12.13
CA ARG A 140 4.81 25.04 -12.59
C ARG A 140 5.06 23.85 -11.67
N ILE A 141 6.31 23.64 -11.25
CA ILE A 141 6.68 22.58 -10.31
C ILE A 141 5.94 22.75 -8.99
N ASN A 142 5.91 23.96 -8.43
CA ASN A 142 5.18 24.23 -7.19
C ASN A 142 3.68 23.97 -7.34
N HIS A 143 3.10 24.32 -8.50
CA HIS A 143 1.71 24.02 -8.78
C HIS A 143 1.46 22.51 -8.78
N LEU A 144 2.28 21.72 -9.48
CA LEU A 144 2.15 20.25 -9.55
C LEU A 144 2.28 19.59 -8.17
N LEU A 145 3.23 20.05 -7.35
CA LEU A 145 3.42 19.55 -5.98
C LEU A 145 2.23 19.90 -5.08
N THR A 146 1.70 21.11 -5.20
CA THR A 146 0.50 21.55 -4.46
C THR A 146 -0.76 20.84 -4.96
N ASP A 147 -0.76 20.44 -6.24
CA ASP A 147 -1.81 19.66 -6.87
C ASP A 147 -1.74 18.16 -6.47
N GLY A 148 -0.89 17.77 -5.51
CA GLY A 148 -0.93 16.43 -4.92
C GLY A 148 0.15 15.47 -5.41
N ALA A 149 0.97 15.86 -6.39
CA ALA A 149 2.14 15.07 -6.74
C ALA A 149 3.16 15.11 -5.59
N PHE A 150 3.73 13.96 -5.24
CA PHE A 150 4.84 13.92 -4.28
C PHE A 150 6.18 14.19 -4.97
N SER A 151 6.30 13.91 -6.27
CA SER A 151 7.51 14.15 -7.04
C SER A 151 7.20 14.65 -8.45
N VAL A 152 8.21 15.20 -9.12
CA VAL A 152 8.13 15.70 -10.50
C VAL A 152 9.30 15.16 -11.32
N ASP A 153 8.98 14.51 -12.43
CA ASP A 153 9.91 14.17 -13.50
C ASP A 153 10.08 15.38 -14.42
N ILE A 154 11.30 15.92 -14.47
CA ILE A 154 11.65 16.99 -15.42
C ILE A 154 12.28 16.35 -16.66
N TYR A 155 11.62 16.54 -17.79
CA TYR A 155 12.10 16.13 -19.10
C TYR A 155 12.87 17.28 -19.73
N ALA A 156 14.16 17.09 -20.02
CA ALA A 156 14.91 18.05 -20.82
C ALA A 156 14.45 17.98 -22.29
N PRO A 157 14.21 19.12 -22.98
CA PRO A 157 13.97 19.10 -24.41
C PRO A 157 15.22 18.55 -25.11
N LYS A 158 15.05 17.52 -25.96
CA LYS A 158 16.16 16.93 -26.72
C LYS A 158 16.85 18.01 -27.55
N THR A 159 18.14 18.25 -27.31
CA THR A 159 18.96 19.12 -28.17
C THR A 159 19.47 18.41 -29.42
N ASP A 160 19.42 17.06 -29.46
CA ASP A 160 19.91 16.25 -30.58
C ASP A 160 18.92 15.13 -30.97
N PRO A 161 18.62 14.94 -32.28
CA PRO A 161 17.66 13.93 -32.75
C PRO A 161 18.18 12.48 -32.76
N VAL A 162 19.43 12.23 -32.35
CA VAL A 162 20.11 10.91 -32.48
C VAL A 162 20.25 10.15 -31.14
N SER A 163 20.03 10.80 -29.99
CA SER A 163 20.07 10.11 -28.69
C SER A 163 18.68 9.62 -28.26
N ASN A 164 18.57 8.31 -28.05
CA ASN A 164 17.37 7.64 -27.54
C ASN A 164 17.29 7.60 -26.00
N SER A 165 18.17 8.30 -25.28
CA SER A 165 18.05 8.46 -23.83
C SER A 165 17.24 9.71 -23.50
N THR A 166 16.11 9.52 -22.82
CA THR A 166 15.38 10.61 -22.19
C THR A 166 15.98 10.79 -20.79
N ASP A 167 16.82 11.80 -20.61
CA ASP A 167 17.37 12.12 -19.28
C ASP A 167 16.27 12.79 -18.45
N ALA A 168 15.44 11.97 -17.81
CA ALA A 168 14.44 12.43 -16.85
C ALA A 168 15.13 12.63 -15.49
N PHE A 169 15.09 13.87 -14.99
CA PHE A 169 15.59 14.17 -13.64
C PHE A 169 14.42 14.12 -12.67
N HIS A 170 14.43 13.13 -11.78
CA HIS A 170 13.47 13.06 -10.67
C HIS A 170 13.96 13.99 -9.56
N ILE A 171 13.20 15.05 -9.25
CA ILE A 171 13.62 16.07 -8.26
C ILE A 171 13.88 15.43 -6.88
N TYR A 172 13.23 14.31 -6.54
CA TYR A 172 13.52 13.52 -5.34
C TYR A 172 14.74 12.60 -5.46
N ALA A 173 15.05 12.05 -6.65
CA ALA A 173 16.20 11.14 -6.79
C ALA A 173 17.54 11.87 -6.59
N LEU A 174 17.61 13.17 -6.87
CA LEU A 174 18.86 13.94 -6.75
C LEU A 174 19.40 14.06 -5.32
N LYS A 175 18.61 13.82 -4.26
CA LYS A 175 19.13 13.80 -2.88
C LYS A 175 19.77 12.48 -2.46
N ARG A 176 19.57 11.37 -3.19
CA ARG A 176 20.09 10.03 -2.86
C ARG A 176 20.69 9.29 -4.07
N ALA A 177 20.97 9.99 -5.17
CA ALA A 177 21.36 9.42 -6.46
C ALA A 177 22.70 8.67 -6.47
N ASP A 178 23.56 8.82 -5.46
CA ASP A 178 24.84 8.12 -5.44
C ASP A 178 24.71 6.60 -5.20
N ASP A 179 23.61 6.13 -4.60
CA ASP A 179 23.44 4.71 -4.23
C ASP A 179 22.59 3.87 -5.21
N LEU A 180 21.89 4.50 -6.18
CA LEU A 180 20.80 3.85 -6.95
C LEU A 180 21.08 3.62 -8.45
N ARG A 181 22.35 3.49 -8.88
CA ARG A 181 22.73 3.29 -10.31
C ARG A 181 22.36 1.91 -10.91
N ARG A 182 21.22 1.34 -10.56
CA ARG A 182 20.66 0.17 -11.26
C ARG A 182 19.19 0.42 -11.53
N GLU A 183 18.86 0.66 -12.79
CA GLU A 183 17.50 0.58 -13.32
C GLU A 183 16.87 -0.76 -12.87
N PRO A 184 15.76 -0.76 -12.13
CA PRO A 184 15.09 -2.02 -11.77
C PRO A 184 14.55 -2.67 -13.05
N CYS A 185 14.98 -3.92 -13.28
CA CYS A 185 14.63 -4.70 -14.46
C CYS A 185 13.13 -5.02 -14.47
N GLN A 186 12.38 -4.49 -15.45
CA GLN A 186 10.91 -4.54 -15.48
C GLN A 186 10.27 -5.94 -15.60
N ASN A 187 11.01 -7.03 -15.83
CA ASN A 187 10.41 -8.34 -16.14
C ASN A 187 11.02 -9.50 -15.33
N SER A 188 10.51 -9.80 -14.13
CA SER A 188 10.54 -11.16 -13.54
C SER A 188 9.54 -11.31 -12.41
N SER A 189 9.00 -12.51 -12.21
CA SER A 189 7.94 -12.86 -11.24
C SER A 189 8.30 -12.68 -9.75
N ALA A 190 9.44 -12.04 -9.44
CA ALA A 190 10.00 -11.83 -8.11
C ALA A 190 10.03 -10.35 -7.68
N HIS A 191 9.32 -9.46 -8.37
CA HIS A 191 9.26 -8.02 -8.08
C HIS A 191 8.82 -7.68 -6.65
N HIS A 192 7.86 -8.44 -6.09
CA HIS A 192 7.36 -8.27 -4.70
C HIS A 192 8.41 -8.50 -3.60
N LEU A 193 9.62 -8.96 -3.96
CA LEU A 193 10.72 -9.14 -3.01
C LEU A 193 11.75 -8.00 -3.09
N GLN A 194 11.58 -7.05 -4.01
CA GLN A 194 12.46 -5.90 -4.18
C GLN A 194 11.82 -4.56 -3.77
N ASP A 195 10.64 -4.59 -3.16
CA ASP A 195 9.86 -3.39 -2.84
C ASP A 195 10.59 -2.41 -1.90
N LEU A 196 11.57 -2.86 -1.10
CA LEU A 196 12.36 -1.96 -0.26
C LEU A 196 13.26 -1.05 -1.10
N ASN A 197 13.82 -1.54 -2.21
CA ASN A 197 14.66 -0.72 -3.08
C ASN A 197 13.81 0.30 -3.84
N THR A 198 12.66 -0.15 -4.34
CA THR A 198 11.67 0.73 -4.96
C THR A 198 11.19 1.80 -3.98
N ALA A 199 10.86 1.41 -2.74
CA ALA A 199 10.48 2.36 -1.70
C ALA A 199 11.58 3.41 -1.46
N LYS A 200 12.84 2.98 -1.31
CA LYS A 200 13.99 3.90 -1.14
C LYS A 200 14.18 4.85 -2.33
N GLN A 201 13.97 4.37 -3.56
CA GLN A 201 14.10 5.18 -4.77
C GLN A 201 13.11 6.36 -4.77
N TYR A 202 11.90 6.14 -4.26
CA TYR A 202 10.83 7.15 -4.22
C TYR A 202 10.65 7.82 -2.85
N GLY A 203 11.50 7.54 -1.86
CA GLY A 203 11.40 8.12 -0.52
C GLY A 203 10.27 7.54 0.35
N LEU A 204 9.76 6.37 0.01
CA LEU A 204 8.62 5.72 0.66
C LEU A 204 9.03 4.70 1.72
N GLU A 205 10.33 4.52 1.98
CA GLU A 205 10.85 3.43 2.81
C GLU A 205 10.45 3.54 4.28
N ASP A 206 10.14 4.75 4.76
CA ASP A 206 9.66 5.01 6.12
C ASP A 206 8.20 4.55 6.30
N HIS A 207 7.51 4.22 5.20
CA HIS A 207 6.10 3.86 5.20
C HIS A 207 5.84 2.44 4.71
N ILE A 208 6.53 1.99 3.66
CA ILE A 208 6.22 0.73 2.97
C ILE A 208 7.48 -0.01 2.48
N GLY A 209 7.29 -1.14 1.80
CA GLY A 209 8.35 -1.88 1.09
C GLY A 209 9.04 -2.99 1.89
N SER A 210 8.69 -3.19 3.17
CA SER A 210 9.13 -4.36 3.95
C SER A 210 8.21 -4.63 5.13
N VAL A 211 8.33 -5.83 5.73
CA VAL A 211 7.63 -6.16 6.98
C VAL A 211 8.49 -5.68 8.14
N SER A 212 8.31 -4.45 8.59
CA SER A 212 9.17 -3.83 9.62
C SER A 212 8.36 -2.91 10.52
N GLU A 213 8.79 -2.78 11.78
CA GLU A 213 8.15 -1.88 12.75
C GLU A 213 8.08 -0.44 12.21
N GLY A 214 6.98 0.24 12.51
CA GLY A 214 6.66 1.59 12.04
C GLY A 214 6.01 1.64 10.64
N LYS A 215 6.17 0.61 9.81
CA LYS A 215 5.60 0.58 8.45
C LYS A 215 4.11 0.28 8.46
N LEU A 216 3.42 0.65 7.37
CA LEU A 216 2.03 0.30 7.13
C LEU A 216 1.86 -1.23 7.15
N ALA A 217 0.81 -1.69 7.83
CA ALA A 217 0.47 -3.10 7.90
C ALA A 217 -0.31 -3.52 6.64
N ASP A 218 0.40 -3.48 5.51
CA ASP A 218 -0.04 -3.96 4.20
C ASP A 218 0.64 -5.31 3.94
N LEU A 219 -0.06 -6.39 4.27
CA LEU A 219 0.49 -7.73 4.35
C LEU A 219 -0.35 -8.70 3.53
N PHE A 220 0.32 -9.52 2.73
CA PHE A 220 -0.31 -10.57 1.93
C PHE A 220 0.13 -11.91 2.47
N MET A 221 -0.85 -12.80 2.69
CA MET A 221 -0.58 -14.17 3.09
C MET A 221 -0.96 -15.11 1.94
N TRP A 222 -0.10 -16.08 1.71
CA TRP A 222 -0.13 -16.96 0.55
C TRP A 222 -0.10 -18.41 1.03
N GLU A 223 -0.91 -19.26 0.42
CA GLU A 223 -0.62 -20.69 0.44
C GLU A 223 0.70 -20.92 -0.32
N PRO A 224 1.64 -21.74 0.18
CA PRO A 224 2.92 -21.99 -0.48
C PRO A 224 2.77 -22.39 -1.95
N GLU A 225 1.73 -23.17 -2.26
CA GLU A 225 1.45 -23.62 -3.62
C GLU A 225 1.02 -22.47 -4.55
N LYS A 226 0.38 -21.42 -4.03
CA LYS A 226 -0.18 -20.27 -4.77
C LYS A 226 0.65 -18.99 -4.58
N PHE A 227 1.87 -19.10 -4.06
CA PHE A 227 2.75 -17.98 -3.76
C PHE A 227 2.88 -17.03 -4.96
N LEU A 228 2.61 -15.73 -4.73
CA LEU A 228 2.60 -14.64 -5.72
C LEU A 228 1.67 -14.86 -6.93
N ARG A 229 0.70 -15.79 -6.85
CA ARG A 229 -0.31 -16.01 -7.90
C ARG A 229 -1.71 -15.65 -7.44
N SER A 230 -2.05 -16.00 -6.20
CA SER A 230 -3.34 -15.64 -5.60
C SER A 230 -3.19 -15.63 -4.08
N PRO A 231 -3.45 -14.50 -3.41
CA PRO A 231 -3.37 -14.42 -1.97
C PRO A 231 -4.50 -15.24 -1.34
N ALA A 232 -4.20 -15.82 -0.17
CA ALA A 232 -5.18 -16.45 0.70
C ALA A 232 -5.83 -15.42 1.62
N LEU A 233 -5.03 -14.51 2.18
CA LEU A 233 -5.53 -13.37 2.97
C LEU A 233 -4.83 -12.09 2.54
N ILE A 234 -5.57 -10.98 2.64
CA ILE A 234 -5.04 -9.64 2.42
C ILE A 234 -5.33 -8.79 3.65
N ILE A 235 -4.28 -8.29 4.30
CA ILE A 235 -4.34 -7.26 5.33
C ILE A 235 -3.92 -5.94 4.68
N LYS A 236 -4.76 -4.92 4.80
CA LYS A 236 -4.49 -3.58 4.31
C LYS A 236 -4.73 -2.60 5.44
N GLY A 237 -3.75 -1.74 5.73
CA GLY A 237 -3.80 -0.80 6.86
C GLY A 237 -4.20 -1.47 8.17
N GLY A 238 -3.70 -2.69 8.42
CA GLY A 238 -4.01 -3.47 9.62
C GLY A 238 -5.41 -4.08 9.68
N ARG A 239 -6.21 -3.97 8.61
CA ARG A 239 -7.54 -4.58 8.50
C ARG A 239 -7.52 -5.77 7.56
N LEU A 240 -8.17 -6.86 7.94
CA LEU A 240 -8.42 -7.98 7.04
C LEU A 240 -9.47 -7.57 6.00
N ILE A 241 -9.05 -7.47 4.74
CA ILE A 241 -9.91 -7.03 3.64
C ILE A 241 -10.28 -8.15 2.67
N PHE A 242 -9.63 -9.31 2.77
CA PHE A 242 -9.95 -10.50 1.98
C PHE A 242 -9.50 -11.77 2.71
N ASP A 243 -10.33 -12.81 2.67
CA ASP A 243 -10.01 -14.17 3.13
C ASP A 243 -10.64 -15.20 2.18
N SER A 244 -9.80 -15.94 1.45
CA SER A 244 -10.22 -16.92 0.45
C SER A 244 -10.95 -18.12 1.05
N ARG A 245 -10.86 -18.34 2.36
CA ARG A 245 -11.55 -19.43 3.07
C ARG A 245 -13.02 -19.10 3.31
N ILE A 246 -13.36 -17.80 3.33
CA ILE A 246 -14.74 -17.32 3.48
C ILE A 246 -15.38 -17.16 2.10
N SER A 247 -14.67 -16.55 1.15
CA SER A 247 -15.16 -16.41 -0.23
C SER A 247 -14.01 -16.35 -1.23
N ASP A 248 -14.19 -17.03 -2.35
CA ASP A 248 -13.31 -16.96 -3.53
C ASP A 248 -13.64 -15.76 -4.44
N ARG A 249 -14.69 -15.01 -4.12
CA ARG A 249 -15.16 -13.86 -4.89
C ARG A 249 -14.26 -12.65 -4.69
N ARG A 250 -13.53 -12.29 -5.74
CA ARG A 250 -12.67 -11.10 -5.79
C ARG A 250 -13.47 -9.78 -5.76
N ASP A 251 -14.74 -9.80 -6.14
CA ASP A 251 -15.62 -8.64 -6.05
C ASP A 251 -16.12 -8.35 -4.63
N ILE A 252 -15.87 -9.25 -3.68
CA ILE A 252 -16.16 -9.06 -2.26
C ILE A 252 -14.86 -8.71 -1.54
N ILE A 253 -14.45 -7.45 -1.66
CA ILE A 253 -13.42 -6.88 -0.81
C ILE A 253 -14.12 -6.32 0.43
N TYR A 254 -13.78 -6.85 1.62
CA TYR A 254 -14.37 -6.40 2.89
C TYR A 254 -14.07 -4.92 3.21
N THR A 255 -13.28 -4.23 2.38
CA THR A 255 -12.94 -2.80 2.51
C THR A 255 -14.13 -1.84 2.43
N LYS A 256 -15.28 -2.24 1.88
CA LYS A 256 -16.50 -1.41 1.92
C LYS A 256 -17.31 -1.54 3.22
N LEU A 257 -16.79 -2.25 4.23
CA LEU A 257 -17.49 -2.43 5.51
C LEU A 257 -16.89 -1.57 6.61
N PHE A 258 -17.81 -1.07 7.43
CA PHE A 258 -17.62 -0.16 8.56
C PHE A 258 -16.48 -0.59 9.50
N ASP A 259 -15.92 0.38 10.23
CA ASP A 259 -14.96 0.13 11.32
C ASP A 259 -15.56 -0.79 12.39
N ILE A 260 -14.74 -1.24 13.33
CA ILE A 260 -15.17 -2.03 14.51
C ILE A 260 -16.35 -1.37 15.25
N ASP A 261 -16.45 -0.04 15.19
CA ASP A 261 -17.51 0.80 15.76
C ASP A 261 -18.72 1.02 14.84
N ARG A 262 -18.84 0.31 13.72
CA ARG A 262 -19.91 0.50 12.71
C ARG A 262 -19.99 1.93 12.14
N ARG A 263 -18.89 2.69 12.20
CA ARG A 263 -18.72 3.99 11.52
C ARG A 263 -18.10 3.77 10.14
N PRO A 264 -18.37 4.60 9.13
CA PRO A 264 -17.60 4.56 7.89
C PRO A 264 -16.16 4.86 8.30
N ALA A 265 -15.35 3.82 8.42
CA ALA A 265 -13.93 3.98 8.61
C ALA A 265 -13.39 4.55 7.31
N GLY A 266 -12.46 5.49 7.37
CA GLY A 266 -11.64 5.81 6.20
C GLY A 266 -11.08 4.51 5.60
N LEU A 267 -10.92 4.48 4.28
CA LEU A 267 -10.25 3.40 3.58
C LEU A 267 -8.90 3.12 4.27
N PRO A 268 -8.49 1.86 4.47
CA PRO A 268 -7.25 1.51 5.16
C PRO A 268 -6.03 1.71 4.25
N CYS A 269 -5.93 2.86 3.61
CA CYS A 269 -4.93 3.17 2.61
C CYS A 269 -4.38 4.57 2.82
N ALA A 270 -3.26 4.82 2.16
CA ALA A 270 -2.53 6.07 2.24
C ALA A 270 -2.54 6.80 0.89
N PHE A 271 -2.40 8.12 0.97
CA PHE A 271 -2.09 8.99 -0.15
C PHE A 271 -0.71 9.60 0.08
N PHE A 272 0.24 9.24 -0.77
CA PHE A 272 1.60 9.77 -0.74
C PHE A 272 1.65 11.08 -1.51
N THR A 273 2.01 12.15 -0.82
CA THR A 273 1.97 13.49 -1.40
C THR A 273 3.05 14.41 -0.84
N SER A 274 3.26 15.56 -1.48
CA SER A 274 4.20 16.57 -0.99
C SER A 274 3.64 17.27 0.25
N LYS A 275 4.53 17.83 1.07
CA LYS A 275 4.13 18.63 2.23
C LYS A 275 3.15 19.77 1.86
N ASN A 276 3.37 20.42 0.72
CA ASN A 276 2.53 21.53 0.26
C ASN A 276 1.10 21.07 -0.06
N ALA A 277 0.94 19.89 -0.65
CA ALA A 277 -0.37 19.32 -0.92
C ALA A 277 -1.05 18.80 0.34
N ALA A 278 -0.28 18.16 1.24
CA ALA A 278 -0.79 17.66 2.52
C ALA A 278 -1.37 18.78 3.39
N ASP A 279 -0.66 19.91 3.49
CA ASP A 279 -1.10 21.11 4.21
C ASP A 279 -2.16 21.92 3.42
N GLY A 280 -2.44 21.52 2.18
CA GLY A 280 -3.30 22.22 1.24
C GLY A 280 -4.73 21.65 1.13
N TYR A 281 -5.43 22.14 0.11
CA TYR A 281 -6.82 21.74 -0.17
C TYR A 281 -6.94 20.23 -0.47
N ILE A 282 -6.01 19.68 -1.26
CA ILE A 282 -6.06 18.28 -1.68
C ILE A 282 -5.80 17.35 -0.50
N GLY A 283 -4.79 17.64 0.33
CA GLY A 283 -4.54 16.88 1.56
C GLY A 283 -5.75 16.90 2.50
N THR A 284 -6.38 18.06 2.67
CA THR A 284 -7.60 18.18 3.49
C THR A 284 -8.77 17.38 2.90
N MET A 285 -8.95 17.40 1.58
CA MET A 285 -10.03 16.68 0.89
C MET A 285 -9.82 15.16 0.96
N VAL A 286 -8.62 14.69 0.62
CA VAL A 286 -8.28 13.27 0.59
C VAL A 286 -8.20 12.70 2.01
N GLY A 287 -7.73 13.49 2.97
CA GLY A 287 -7.63 13.15 4.40
C GLY A 287 -8.97 12.85 5.08
N GLN A 288 -10.10 13.16 4.44
CA GLN A 288 -11.43 12.75 4.94
C GLN A 288 -11.68 11.25 4.81
N TYR A 289 -10.99 10.59 3.87
CA TYR A 289 -11.30 9.21 3.49
C TYR A 289 -10.11 8.26 3.59
N ARG A 290 -8.87 8.76 3.64
CA ARG A 290 -7.64 7.95 3.71
C ARG A 290 -6.53 8.72 4.41
N ASP A 291 -5.49 8.02 4.86
CA ASP A 291 -4.34 8.67 5.49
C ASP A 291 -3.55 9.49 4.47
N VAL A 292 -3.09 10.68 4.85
CA VAL A 292 -2.21 11.50 4.00
C VAL A 292 -0.79 11.42 4.56
N LEU A 293 0.11 10.84 3.78
CA LEU A 293 1.50 10.63 4.16
C LEU A 293 2.40 11.54 3.33
N VAL A 294 3.22 12.33 4.03
CA VAL A 294 4.15 13.27 3.42
C VAL A 294 5.43 12.54 3.05
N VAL A 295 5.89 12.76 1.82
CA VAL A 295 7.10 12.17 1.24
C VAL A 295 8.08 13.26 0.83
#